data_AF-A0A942LQB5-F1
#
_entry.id   AF-A0A942LQB5-F1
#
_cell.length_a   1.000
_cell.length_b   1.000
_cell.length_c   1.000
_cell.angle_alpha   90.00
_cell.angle_beta   90.00
_cell.angle_gamma   90.00
#
_symmetry.space_group_name_H-M   'P 1'
#
loop_
_entity.id
_entity.type
_entity.pdbx_description
1 polymer ?
#
loop_
_entity_poly.entity_id
_entity_poly.type
_entity_poly.pdbx_seq_one_letter_code
_entity_poly.pdbx_strand_id
1 'polypeptide(L)'
;MKNFLKYFIVLAILLAVFQSRSFGQNPPCLPDYNSLTFNYQHLPYAPYLTDDMPEDVRVGYIMLDSVEKDFPDIRFFAHNVRQHEYDTLRYIMKYLYKVVDYNPILFKLTSNYISANTIIDQIHNTATAHSPQPYLEKLLLESSIIAHVFVEDTLNFIENDSENTSSIVTCSILDSIKGKVLPEAKAINLNPLTIENTTNNLENLPSSYLQFSYRLEWGRVPENEVIAYDVVHTVVDEDGKVIYPPMMMDSTGSGWVKKGKEYIVFLDLYSICDDSSYSYLTLTPRVRSSATCNVYPIENGFVIDPVNELGFGERVEVNLFKNLLKQRINEIVTYGD
;
A
#
# COMPACT_ATOMS: atom_id res chain seq x y z
N MET A 1 3.62 55.74 18.69
CA MET A 1 2.63 54.67 18.97
C MET A 1 1.90 54.15 17.73
N LYS A 2 1.27 54.98 16.86
CA LYS A 2 0.50 54.49 15.70
C LYS A 2 1.28 53.58 14.72
N ASN A 3 2.58 53.80 14.52
CA ASN A 3 3.39 52.98 13.61
C ASN A 3 3.71 51.60 14.21
N PHE A 4 3.87 51.49 15.52
CA PHE A 4 4.18 50.23 16.21
C PHE A 4 3.04 49.21 16.08
N LEU A 5 1.79 49.68 16.22
CA LEU A 5 0.61 48.84 16.08
C LEU A 5 0.47 48.23 14.67
N LYS A 6 0.84 48.99 13.63
CA LYS A 6 0.82 48.48 12.24
C LYS A 6 1.83 47.36 12.04
N TYR A 7 3.06 47.50 12.55
CA TYR A 7 4.08 46.46 12.45
C TYR A 7 3.72 45.21 13.23
N PHE A 8 3.12 45.36 14.42
CA PHE A 8 2.66 44.23 15.23
C PHE A 8 1.55 43.43 14.54
N ILE A 9 0.58 44.11 13.90
CA ILE A 9 -0.50 43.43 13.15
C ILE A 9 0.07 42.68 11.94
N VAL A 10 0.98 43.28 11.18
CA VAL A 10 1.62 42.61 10.01
C VAL A 10 2.43 41.40 10.46
N LEU A 11 3.18 41.50 11.57
CA LEU A 11 3.93 40.39 12.13
C LEU A 11 3.01 39.26 12.62
N ALA A 12 1.89 39.59 13.29
CA ALA A 12 0.92 38.62 13.75
C ALA A 12 0.22 37.90 12.58
N ILE A 13 -0.12 38.62 11.51
CA ILE A 13 -0.68 38.02 10.27
C ILE A 13 0.36 37.11 9.61
N LEU A 14 1.61 37.57 9.49
CA LEU A 14 2.69 36.74 8.96
C LEU A 14 2.87 35.46 9.79
N LEU A 15 2.94 35.57 11.11
CA LEU A 15 3.06 34.42 12.01
C LEU A 15 1.87 33.45 11.89
N ALA A 16 0.64 33.96 11.77
CA ALA A 16 -0.55 33.13 11.55
C ALA A 16 -0.53 32.44 10.17
N VAL A 17 -0.05 33.12 9.13
CA VAL A 17 0.13 32.56 7.78
C VAL A 17 1.26 31.52 7.74
N PHE A 18 2.34 31.73 8.50
CA PHE A 18 3.43 30.76 8.60
C PHE A 18 2.99 29.52 9.39
N GLN A 19 2.25 29.69 10.50
CA GLN A 19 1.74 28.55 11.27
C GLN A 19 0.73 27.72 10.47
N SER A 20 -0.14 28.34 9.67
CA SER A 20 -1.09 27.59 8.82
C SER A 20 -0.42 26.80 7.68
N ARG A 21 0.78 27.19 7.22
CA ARG A 21 1.53 26.40 6.22
C ARG A 21 2.18 25.15 6.82
N SER A 22 2.57 25.19 8.09
CA SER A 22 3.19 24.03 8.76
C SER A 22 2.22 22.87 9.00
N PHE A 23 0.92 23.15 9.08
CA PHE A 23 -0.14 22.11 9.18
C PHE A 23 -0.56 21.52 7.83
N GLY A 24 -0.01 22.00 6.71
CA GLY A 24 -0.50 21.68 5.37
C GLY A 24 -0.21 20.28 4.84
N GLN A 25 0.47 19.41 5.60
CA GLN A 25 0.81 18.05 5.15
C GLN A 25 0.02 16.95 5.86
N ASN A 26 -0.43 17.20 7.08
CA ASN A 26 -1.14 16.22 7.87
C ASN A 26 -2.64 16.29 7.54
N PRO A 27 -3.34 15.14 7.51
CA PRO A 27 -4.78 15.15 7.32
C PRO A 27 -5.46 15.91 8.47
N PRO A 28 -6.40 16.85 8.21
CA PRO A 28 -7.11 17.59 9.25
C PRO A 28 -7.88 16.69 10.24
N CYS A 29 -8.31 15.52 9.77
CA CYS A 29 -8.98 14.50 10.59
C CYS A 29 -8.04 13.72 11.52
N LEU A 30 -6.72 13.80 11.30
CA LEU A 30 -5.72 13.14 12.14
C LEU A 30 -4.45 14.01 12.19
N PRO A 31 -4.47 15.14 12.93
CA PRO A 31 -3.43 16.16 12.90
C PRO A 31 -2.06 15.66 13.37
N ASP A 32 -2.04 14.59 14.17
CA ASP A 32 -0.82 13.97 14.70
C ASP A 32 -0.24 12.89 13.74
N TYR A 33 -0.91 12.62 12.62
CA TYR A 33 -0.42 11.69 11.61
C TYR A 33 0.74 12.31 10.82
N ASN A 34 1.94 12.01 11.26
CA ASN A 34 3.17 12.37 10.55
C ASN A 34 3.59 11.18 9.69
N SER A 35 3.02 10.97 8.51
CA SER A 35 3.54 9.98 7.55
C SER A 35 3.12 10.33 6.13
N LEU A 36 3.34 9.41 5.18
CA LEU A 36 2.91 9.60 3.80
C LEU A 36 1.39 9.68 3.74
N THR A 37 0.88 10.72 3.08
CA THR A 37 -0.56 10.93 2.90
C THR A 37 -0.84 11.48 1.52
N PHE A 38 -1.86 10.95 0.86
CA PHE A 38 -2.44 11.46 -0.38
C PHE A 38 -3.88 11.87 -0.09
N ASN A 39 -4.33 13.01 -0.61
CA ASN A 39 -5.70 13.46 -0.45
C ASN A 39 -6.45 13.37 -1.77
N TYR A 40 -7.68 12.87 -1.71
CA TYR A 40 -8.54 12.74 -2.87
C TYR A 40 -9.93 13.24 -2.54
N GLN A 41 -10.54 13.98 -3.46
CA GLN A 41 -11.92 14.42 -3.27
C GLN A 41 -12.84 13.20 -3.21
N HIS A 42 -13.87 13.31 -2.37
CA HIS A 42 -14.92 12.31 -2.33
C HIS A 42 -15.58 12.14 -3.71
N LEU A 43 -15.95 10.90 -4.02
CA LEU A 43 -16.69 10.61 -5.23
C LEU A 43 -18.08 11.25 -5.13
N PRO A 44 -18.61 11.84 -6.23
CA PRO A 44 -19.93 12.45 -6.21
C PRO A 44 -21.05 11.42 -6.06
N TYR A 45 -20.79 10.17 -6.47
CA TYR A 45 -21.65 8.99 -6.32
C TYR A 45 -20.78 7.74 -6.47
N ALA A 46 -21.26 6.59 -5.97
CA ALA A 46 -20.58 5.30 -6.15
C ALA A 46 -21.56 4.24 -6.67
N PRO A 47 -21.12 3.36 -7.61
CA PRO A 47 -19.83 3.40 -8.28
C PRO A 47 -19.69 4.60 -9.22
N TYR A 48 -18.53 5.25 -9.24
CA TYR A 48 -18.27 6.38 -10.13
C TYR A 48 -17.79 5.87 -11.49
N LEU A 49 -18.74 5.69 -12.41
CA LEU A 49 -18.48 5.18 -13.77
C LEU A 49 -18.27 6.32 -14.75
N THR A 50 -17.30 6.19 -15.64
CA THR A 50 -17.02 7.17 -16.70
C THR A 50 -17.00 6.51 -18.07
N ASP A 51 -17.26 7.28 -19.13
CA ASP A 51 -17.40 6.77 -20.51
C ASP A 51 -16.07 6.27 -21.11
N ASP A 52 -14.94 6.71 -20.57
CA ASP A 52 -13.59 6.31 -20.97
C ASP A 52 -13.11 5.00 -20.30
N MET A 53 -13.87 4.47 -19.34
CA MET A 53 -13.55 3.17 -18.72
C MET A 53 -13.71 2.03 -19.74
N PRO A 54 -12.76 1.08 -19.78
CA PRO A 54 -12.93 -0.19 -20.48
C PRO A 54 -14.20 -0.92 -20.01
N GLU A 55 -14.86 -1.62 -20.92
CA GLU A 55 -16.15 -2.27 -20.64
C GLU A 55 -16.07 -3.28 -19.49
N ASP A 56 -15.00 -4.08 -19.45
CA ASP A 56 -14.74 -5.04 -18.39
C ASP A 56 -14.52 -4.39 -17.02
N VAL A 57 -13.91 -3.20 -16.97
CA VAL A 57 -13.76 -2.41 -15.74
C VAL A 57 -15.13 -1.90 -15.27
N ARG A 58 -15.97 -1.38 -16.18
CA ARG A 58 -17.34 -0.92 -15.84
C ARG A 58 -18.18 -2.06 -15.28
N VAL A 59 -18.16 -3.21 -15.95
CA VAL A 59 -18.84 -4.43 -15.50
C VAL A 59 -18.35 -4.83 -14.11
N GLY A 60 -17.04 -4.76 -13.85
CA GLY A 60 -16.49 -5.06 -12.53
C GLY A 60 -17.02 -4.17 -11.41
N TYR A 61 -17.11 -2.85 -11.63
CA TYR A 61 -17.70 -1.93 -10.66
C TYR A 61 -19.20 -2.18 -10.44
N ILE A 62 -19.97 -2.41 -11.52
CA ILE A 62 -21.40 -2.73 -11.43
C ILE A 62 -21.60 -4.04 -10.66
N MET A 63 -20.76 -5.04 -10.93
CA MET A 63 -20.80 -6.33 -10.25
C MET A 63 -20.53 -6.17 -8.76
N LEU A 64 -19.50 -5.41 -8.37
CA LEU A 64 -19.18 -5.16 -6.95
C LEU A 64 -20.32 -4.46 -6.21
N ASP A 65 -20.91 -3.43 -6.82
CA ASP A 65 -22.05 -2.70 -6.28
C ASP A 65 -23.30 -3.58 -6.17
N SER A 66 -23.57 -4.42 -7.17
CA SER A 66 -24.72 -5.35 -7.15
C SER A 66 -24.54 -6.42 -6.08
N VAL A 67 -23.33 -7.00 -5.97
CA VAL A 67 -23.02 -8.02 -4.97
C VAL A 67 -23.18 -7.48 -3.55
N GLU A 68 -22.77 -6.23 -3.31
CA GLU A 68 -22.95 -5.60 -2.00
C GLU A 68 -24.44 -5.39 -1.65
N LYS A 69 -25.22 -4.87 -2.60
CA LYS A 69 -26.66 -4.60 -2.40
C LYS A 69 -27.48 -5.87 -2.24
N ASP A 70 -27.18 -6.90 -3.03
CA ASP A 70 -27.95 -8.15 -3.04
C ASP A 70 -27.52 -9.10 -1.91
N PHE A 71 -26.28 -8.99 -1.41
CA PHE A 71 -25.73 -9.87 -0.39
C PHE A 71 -25.13 -9.11 0.81
N PRO A 72 -25.95 -8.32 1.54
CA PRO A 72 -25.47 -7.63 2.74
C PRO A 72 -25.08 -8.62 3.86
N ASP A 73 -25.66 -9.83 3.87
CA ASP A 73 -25.13 -10.93 4.69
C ASP A 73 -24.03 -11.67 3.95
N ILE A 74 -22.81 -11.31 4.34
CA ILE A 74 -21.57 -11.85 3.84
C ILE A 74 -21.45 -13.39 3.93
N ARG A 75 -22.21 -14.03 4.83
CA ARG A 75 -22.22 -15.50 4.95
C ARG A 75 -22.92 -16.13 3.76
N PHE A 76 -23.88 -15.43 3.15
CA PHE A 76 -24.57 -15.90 1.96
C PHE A 76 -23.64 -15.86 0.75
N PHE A 77 -22.87 -14.79 0.57
CA PHE A 77 -21.86 -14.72 -0.49
C PHE A 77 -20.81 -15.82 -0.33
N ALA A 78 -20.22 -15.97 0.86
CA ALA A 78 -19.27 -17.05 1.14
C ALA A 78 -19.85 -18.43 0.91
N HIS A 79 -21.11 -18.67 1.30
CA HIS A 79 -21.78 -19.95 1.05
C HIS A 79 -21.96 -20.21 -0.44
N ASN A 80 -22.42 -19.22 -1.21
CA ASN A 80 -22.61 -19.38 -2.64
C ASN A 80 -21.28 -19.55 -3.38
N VAL A 81 -20.27 -18.73 -3.10
CA VAL A 81 -18.95 -18.91 -3.73
C VAL A 81 -18.31 -20.26 -3.36
N ARG A 82 -18.55 -20.78 -2.15
CA ARG A 82 -18.10 -22.13 -1.74
C ARG A 82 -18.91 -23.26 -2.38
N GLN A 83 -20.19 -23.04 -2.68
CA GLN A 83 -21.05 -24.05 -3.31
C GLN A 83 -20.98 -24.04 -4.83
N HIS A 84 -20.64 -22.91 -5.45
CA HIS A 84 -20.45 -22.79 -6.88
C HIS A 84 -19.03 -23.20 -7.27
N GLU A 85 -18.90 -23.70 -8.50
CA GLU A 85 -17.64 -24.18 -9.06
C GLU A 85 -16.56 -23.07 -9.00
N TYR A 86 -15.30 -23.47 -8.78
CA TYR A 86 -14.11 -22.61 -8.75
C TYR A 86 -14.04 -21.60 -9.91
N ASP A 87 -14.67 -21.93 -11.03
CA ASP A 87 -14.85 -21.09 -12.20
C ASP A 87 -15.56 -19.75 -11.91
N THR A 88 -16.59 -19.75 -11.06
CA THR A 88 -17.29 -18.51 -10.68
C THR A 88 -16.35 -17.57 -9.92
N LEU A 89 -15.59 -18.11 -8.97
CA LEU A 89 -14.60 -17.34 -8.21
C LEU A 89 -13.53 -16.74 -9.13
N ARG A 90 -13.06 -17.49 -10.14
CA ARG A 90 -12.09 -16.97 -11.12
C ARG A 90 -12.64 -15.82 -11.96
N TYR A 91 -13.92 -15.85 -12.35
CA TYR A 91 -14.57 -14.71 -13.01
C TYR A 91 -14.62 -13.47 -12.09
N ILE A 92 -14.96 -13.66 -10.82
CA ILE A 92 -14.97 -12.57 -9.83
C ILE A 92 -13.56 -11.97 -9.68
N MET A 93 -12.54 -12.82 -9.53
CA MET A 93 -11.14 -12.42 -9.43
C MET A 93 -10.68 -11.64 -10.67
N LYS A 94 -11.06 -12.09 -11.88
CA LYS A 94 -10.76 -11.39 -13.15
C LYS A 94 -11.25 -9.94 -13.12
N TYR A 95 -12.52 -9.73 -12.80
CA TYR A 95 -13.10 -8.38 -12.77
C TYR A 95 -12.53 -7.53 -11.64
N LEU A 96 -12.39 -8.11 -10.43
CA LEU A 96 -11.77 -7.42 -9.30
C LEU A 96 -10.34 -6.96 -9.64
N TYR A 97 -9.53 -7.84 -10.21
CA TYR A 97 -8.17 -7.50 -10.63
C TYR A 97 -8.15 -6.36 -11.64
N LYS A 98 -9.00 -6.43 -12.68
CA LYS A 98 -9.08 -5.41 -13.74
C LYS A 98 -9.48 -4.03 -13.18
N VAL A 99 -10.42 -4.00 -12.24
CA VAL A 99 -10.84 -2.76 -11.59
C VAL A 99 -9.71 -2.15 -10.76
N VAL A 100 -9.02 -2.96 -9.94
CA VAL A 100 -7.88 -2.50 -9.13
C VAL A 100 -6.73 -2.03 -10.02
N ASP A 101 -6.39 -2.78 -11.06
CA ASP A 101 -5.30 -2.45 -11.99
C ASP A 101 -5.58 -1.18 -12.80
N TYR A 102 -6.84 -0.95 -13.19
CA TYR A 102 -7.23 0.23 -13.97
C TYR A 102 -6.97 1.53 -13.21
N ASN A 103 -7.51 1.66 -12.00
CA ASN A 103 -7.30 2.84 -11.17
C ASN A 103 -7.45 2.44 -9.68
N PRO A 104 -6.33 2.12 -9.00
CA PRO A 104 -6.38 1.65 -7.62
C PRO A 104 -6.92 2.70 -6.64
N ILE A 105 -6.71 3.99 -6.93
CA ILE A 105 -7.24 5.10 -6.13
C ILE A 105 -8.76 5.12 -6.22
N LEU A 106 -9.30 5.12 -7.45
CA LEU A 106 -10.74 5.11 -7.68
C LEU A 106 -11.41 3.87 -7.08
N PHE A 107 -10.77 2.71 -7.22
CA PHE A 107 -11.23 1.47 -6.59
C PHE A 107 -11.30 1.63 -5.07
N LYS A 108 -10.26 2.16 -4.42
CA LYS A 108 -10.24 2.34 -2.96
C LYS A 108 -11.33 3.30 -2.48
N LEU A 109 -11.51 4.42 -3.17
CA LEU A 109 -12.56 5.39 -2.85
C LEU A 109 -13.95 4.77 -3.02
N THR A 110 -14.15 4.00 -4.08
CA THR A 110 -15.42 3.30 -4.33
C THR A 110 -15.67 2.24 -3.25
N SER A 111 -14.70 1.38 -2.95
CA SER A 111 -14.87 0.25 -2.02
C SER A 111 -15.18 0.71 -0.59
N ASN A 112 -14.61 1.84 -0.17
CA ASN A 112 -14.94 2.47 1.09
C ASN A 112 -16.39 2.99 1.09
N TYR A 113 -16.82 3.63 0.01
CA TYR A 113 -18.16 4.20 -0.09
C TYR A 113 -19.25 3.12 -0.10
N ILE A 114 -19.09 2.08 -0.92
CA ILE A 114 -20.05 0.98 -1.00
C ILE A 114 -19.81 -0.09 0.08
N SER A 115 -18.90 0.12 1.03
CA SER A 115 -18.57 -0.86 2.09
C SER A 115 -18.21 -2.27 1.59
N ALA A 116 -17.67 -2.40 0.38
CA ALA A 116 -17.35 -3.68 -0.25
C ALA A 116 -16.11 -4.37 0.35
N ASN A 117 -15.39 -3.73 1.28
CA ASN A 117 -14.13 -4.23 1.83
C ASN A 117 -14.26 -5.65 2.40
N THR A 118 -15.36 -5.95 3.11
CA THR A 118 -15.52 -7.29 3.69
C THR A 118 -15.75 -8.37 2.62
N ILE A 119 -16.50 -8.05 1.56
CA ILE A 119 -16.73 -8.97 0.44
C ILE A 119 -15.43 -9.22 -0.31
N ILE A 120 -14.65 -8.16 -0.57
CA ILE A 120 -13.31 -8.25 -1.17
C ILE A 120 -12.40 -9.16 -0.34
N ASP A 121 -12.36 -8.97 0.99
CA ASP A 121 -11.56 -9.83 1.87
C ASP A 121 -12.00 -11.30 1.80
N GLN A 122 -13.30 -11.58 1.65
CA GLN A 122 -13.78 -12.95 1.46
C GLN A 122 -13.39 -13.53 0.11
N ILE A 123 -13.44 -12.74 -0.97
CA ILE A 123 -12.97 -13.15 -2.29
C ILE A 123 -11.49 -13.53 -2.17
N HIS A 124 -10.67 -12.68 -1.55
CA HIS A 124 -9.24 -12.96 -1.35
C HIS A 124 -9.02 -14.24 -0.54
N ASN A 125 -9.69 -14.39 0.60
CA ASN A 125 -9.55 -15.57 1.45
C ASN A 125 -9.99 -16.86 0.73
N THR A 126 -11.06 -16.79 -0.06
CA THR A 126 -11.56 -17.95 -0.79
C THR A 126 -10.64 -18.31 -1.96
N ALA A 127 -10.13 -17.31 -2.70
CA ALA A 127 -9.16 -17.50 -3.76
C ALA A 127 -7.85 -18.12 -3.23
N THR A 128 -7.35 -17.58 -2.12
CA THR A 128 -6.17 -18.08 -1.40
C THR A 128 -6.35 -19.55 -1.01
N ALA A 129 -7.51 -19.92 -0.46
CA ALA A 129 -7.79 -21.29 -0.03
C ALA A 129 -7.86 -22.32 -1.16
N HIS A 130 -8.13 -21.88 -2.40
CA HIS A 130 -8.21 -22.76 -3.58
C HIS A 130 -6.96 -22.70 -4.46
N SER A 131 -6.06 -21.76 -4.21
CA SER A 131 -4.87 -21.58 -5.04
C SER A 131 -3.79 -22.61 -4.69
N PRO A 132 -3.08 -23.18 -5.70
CA PRO A 132 -1.88 -23.97 -5.44
C PRO A 132 -0.71 -23.11 -4.93
N GLN A 133 -0.80 -21.79 -5.07
CA GLN A 133 0.14 -20.80 -4.52
C GLN A 133 -0.65 -19.75 -3.73
N PRO A 134 -1.11 -20.07 -2.51
CA PRO A 134 -2.00 -19.21 -1.73
C PRO A 134 -1.45 -17.80 -1.52
N TYR A 135 -0.18 -17.70 -1.11
CA TYR A 135 0.47 -16.44 -0.81
C TYR A 135 0.60 -15.53 -2.05
N LEU A 136 1.11 -16.07 -3.17
CA LEU A 136 1.19 -15.32 -4.42
C LEU A 136 -0.19 -14.84 -4.87
N GLU A 137 -1.20 -15.69 -4.81
CA GLU A 137 -2.57 -15.34 -5.23
C GLU A 137 -3.11 -14.16 -4.41
N LYS A 138 -3.01 -14.27 -3.09
CA LYS A 138 -3.38 -13.22 -2.15
C LYS A 138 -2.65 -11.92 -2.45
N LEU A 139 -1.34 -11.99 -2.68
CA LEU A 139 -0.51 -10.83 -2.94
C LEU A 139 -0.89 -10.14 -4.26
N LEU A 140 -1.15 -10.90 -5.33
CA LEU A 140 -1.58 -10.37 -6.62
C LEU A 140 -2.96 -9.70 -6.56
N LEU A 141 -3.88 -10.25 -5.76
CA LEU A 141 -5.22 -9.68 -5.60
C LEU A 141 -5.21 -8.44 -4.69
N GLU A 142 -4.49 -8.49 -3.56
CA GLU A 142 -4.47 -7.43 -2.54
C GLU A 142 -3.63 -6.22 -2.91
N SER A 143 -2.59 -6.40 -3.73
CA SER A 143 -1.73 -5.29 -4.11
C SER A 143 -2.48 -4.34 -5.04
N SER A 144 -2.55 -3.08 -4.66
CA SER A 144 -3.01 -1.98 -5.52
C SER A 144 -1.99 -1.66 -6.62
N ILE A 145 -0.69 -1.72 -6.29
CA ILE A 145 0.43 -1.41 -7.19
C ILE A 145 1.48 -2.51 -7.06
N ILE A 146 1.99 -2.98 -8.19
CA ILE A 146 3.15 -3.87 -8.26
C ILE A 146 4.15 -3.25 -9.22
N ALA A 147 5.37 -2.99 -8.75
CA ALA A 147 6.37 -2.28 -9.54
C ALA A 147 7.79 -2.76 -9.26
N HIS A 148 8.63 -2.69 -10.29
CA HIS A 148 10.08 -2.68 -10.17
C HIS A 148 10.52 -1.23 -9.99
N VAL A 149 11.18 -0.94 -8.89
CA VAL A 149 11.54 0.43 -8.48
C VAL A 149 13.02 0.56 -8.18
N PHE A 150 13.55 1.76 -8.41
CA PHE A 150 14.86 2.20 -7.93
C PHE A 150 14.68 3.27 -6.85
N VAL A 151 15.33 3.09 -5.70
CA VAL A 151 15.17 3.95 -4.53
C VAL A 151 16.07 5.17 -4.65
N GLU A 152 15.44 6.33 -4.81
CA GLU A 152 16.10 7.62 -5.00
C GLU A 152 16.45 8.26 -3.66
N ASP A 153 15.54 8.13 -2.68
CA ASP A 153 15.76 8.59 -1.33
C ASP A 153 14.90 7.85 -0.30
N THR A 154 15.36 7.90 0.95
CA THR A 154 14.67 7.34 2.11
C THR A 154 14.69 8.35 3.24
N LEU A 155 13.54 8.59 3.85
CA LEU A 155 13.37 9.54 4.94
C LEU A 155 12.84 8.81 6.17
N ASN A 156 13.64 8.75 7.24
CA ASN A 156 13.22 8.17 8.52
C ASN A 156 12.90 9.26 9.53
N PHE A 157 11.84 9.06 10.29
CA PHE A 157 11.42 9.99 11.34
C PHE A 157 10.63 9.25 12.42
N ILE A 158 10.62 9.83 13.61
CA ILE A 158 9.85 9.30 14.74
C ILE A 158 8.43 9.84 14.65
N GLU A 159 7.43 8.96 14.70
CA GLU A 159 6.02 9.34 14.82
C GLU A 159 5.79 9.97 16.21
N ASN A 160 5.15 11.15 16.26
CA ASN A 160 4.92 11.89 17.50
C ASN A 160 4.29 10.99 18.58
N ASP A 161 4.81 11.07 19.81
CA ASP A 161 4.35 10.33 20.99
C ASP A 161 4.44 8.79 20.90
N SER A 162 5.22 8.25 19.96
CA SER A 162 5.48 6.82 19.87
C SER A 162 6.99 6.52 19.79
N GLU A 163 7.39 5.33 20.21
CA GLU A 163 8.72 4.77 19.93
C GLU A 163 8.82 4.25 18.47
N ASN A 164 7.81 4.51 17.63
CA ASN A 164 7.75 3.98 16.28
C ASN A 164 8.45 4.93 15.30
N THR A 165 9.27 4.34 14.44
CA THR A 165 10.00 5.03 13.38
C THR A 165 9.34 4.67 12.04
N SER A 166 8.83 5.69 11.37
CA SER A 166 8.32 5.54 10.01
C SER A 166 9.42 5.90 9.01
N SER A 167 9.41 5.20 7.88
CA SER A 167 10.26 5.45 6.72
C SER A 167 9.40 5.77 5.52
N ILE A 168 9.63 6.91 4.88
CA ILE A 168 9.05 7.22 3.57
C ILE A 168 10.12 6.99 2.50
N VAL A 169 9.80 6.15 1.54
CA VAL A 169 10.66 5.79 0.42
C VAL A 169 10.18 6.54 -0.81
N THR A 170 11.10 7.22 -1.49
CA THR A 170 10.85 7.87 -2.77
C THR A 170 11.60 7.13 -3.86
N CYS A 171 10.88 6.69 -4.90
CA CYS A 171 11.42 5.82 -5.94
C CYS A 171 11.11 6.33 -7.35
N SER A 172 12.02 6.05 -8.28
CA SER A 172 11.72 6.03 -9.71
C SER A 172 11.20 4.64 -10.12
N ILE A 173 10.23 4.61 -11.03
CA ILE A 173 9.63 3.36 -11.52
C ILE A 173 10.38 2.89 -12.75
N LEU A 174 10.93 1.67 -12.69
CA LEU A 174 11.64 1.04 -13.78
C LEU A 174 10.71 0.19 -14.67
N ASP A 175 9.74 -0.49 -14.07
CA ASP A 175 8.71 -1.27 -14.77
C ASP A 175 7.45 -1.32 -13.92
N SER A 176 6.31 -0.90 -14.47
CA SER A 176 5.00 -1.04 -13.81
C SER A 176 4.38 -2.37 -14.22
N ILE A 177 4.05 -3.20 -13.23
CA ILE A 177 3.49 -4.54 -13.44
C ILE A 177 1.97 -4.52 -13.20
N LYS A 178 1.51 -3.78 -12.19
CA LYS A 178 0.10 -3.56 -11.85
C LYS A 178 -0.11 -2.14 -11.31
N GLY A 179 -1.27 -1.55 -11.56
CA GLY A 179 -1.66 -0.24 -11.06
C GLY A 179 -1.31 0.85 -12.07
N LYS A 180 -2.17 1.03 -13.07
CA LYS A 180 -1.96 1.97 -14.19
C LYS A 180 -1.96 3.43 -13.77
N VAL A 181 -2.75 3.76 -12.74
CA VAL A 181 -2.82 5.10 -12.16
C VAL A 181 -2.10 5.08 -10.81
N LEU A 182 -1.12 5.97 -10.67
CA LEU A 182 -0.29 6.07 -9.48
C LEU A 182 -0.67 7.33 -8.67
N PRO A 183 -0.56 7.29 -7.32
CA PRO A 183 -0.63 8.49 -6.51
C PRO A 183 0.43 9.51 -6.93
N GLU A 184 0.08 10.79 -6.95
CA GLU A 184 1.03 11.86 -7.25
C GLU A 184 2.04 12.00 -6.11
N ALA A 185 3.32 11.86 -6.43
CA ALA A 185 4.40 12.08 -5.47
C ALA A 185 4.42 13.55 -5.03
N LYS A 186 4.65 13.78 -3.73
CA LYS A 186 4.68 15.12 -3.14
C LYS A 186 5.97 15.36 -2.37
N ALA A 187 6.41 16.62 -2.36
CA ALA A 187 7.50 17.04 -1.49
C ALA A 187 7.09 16.86 -0.02
N ILE A 188 7.93 16.17 0.75
CA ILE A 188 7.69 15.87 2.16
C ILE A 188 8.39 16.94 2.99
N ASN A 189 7.60 17.78 3.66
CA ASN A 189 8.06 18.81 4.58
C ASN A 189 7.74 18.35 6.00
N LEU A 190 8.62 17.54 6.58
CA LEU A 190 8.51 17.18 7.99
C LEU A 190 9.06 18.30 8.88
N ASN A 191 8.53 18.37 10.10
CA ASN A 191 9.06 19.25 11.13
C ASN A 191 10.53 18.85 11.41
N PRO A 192 11.51 19.78 11.35
CA PRO A 192 12.92 19.47 11.60
C PRO A 192 13.18 18.76 12.93
N LEU A 193 12.31 18.96 13.93
CA LEU A 193 12.45 18.38 15.26
C LEU A 193 12.15 16.87 15.31
N THR A 194 11.47 16.29 14.32
CA THR A 194 11.09 14.87 14.30
C THR A 194 11.99 14.02 13.41
N ILE A 195 13.04 14.62 12.84
CA ILE A 195 13.87 14.00 11.81
C ILE A 195 15.18 13.51 12.44
N GLU A 196 15.41 12.20 12.43
CA GLU A 196 16.66 11.63 12.94
C GLU A 196 17.81 11.72 11.93
N ASN A 197 17.53 11.63 10.62
CA ASN A 197 18.54 11.74 9.57
C ASN A 197 17.89 12.20 8.26
N THR A 198 18.24 13.39 7.75
CA THR A 198 17.83 13.85 6.42
C THR A 198 19.02 14.09 5.51
N THR A 199 18.95 13.50 4.32
CA THR A 199 19.65 13.97 3.11
C THR A 199 18.65 14.37 2.03
N ASN A 200 17.44 14.77 2.44
CA ASN A 200 16.29 14.90 1.54
C ASN A 200 16.39 16.19 0.72
N ASN A 201 17.15 16.12 -0.36
CA ASN A 201 17.41 17.23 -1.29
C ASN A 201 16.41 17.27 -2.46
N LEU A 202 15.34 16.47 -2.43
CA LEU A 202 14.37 16.36 -3.53
C LEU A 202 13.27 17.42 -3.40
N GLU A 203 13.62 18.69 -3.64
CA GLU A 203 12.67 19.81 -3.59
C GLU A 203 11.67 19.83 -4.77
N ASN A 204 11.93 19.04 -5.83
CA ASN A 204 11.06 18.90 -6.99
C ASN A 204 10.96 17.43 -7.40
N LEU A 205 9.86 16.77 -7.02
CA LEU A 205 9.59 15.39 -7.42
C LEU A 205 8.72 15.39 -8.69
N PRO A 206 9.19 14.79 -9.81
CA PRO A 206 8.37 14.54 -10.98
C PRO A 206 7.16 13.66 -10.64
N SER A 207 6.05 13.83 -11.37
CA SER A 207 4.83 13.03 -11.21
C SER A 207 5.00 11.53 -11.51
N SER A 208 6.13 11.13 -12.10
CA SER A 208 6.49 9.73 -12.38
C SER A 208 7.11 8.98 -11.20
N TYR A 209 7.25 9.63 -10.05
CA TYR A 209 7.81 9.00 -8.86
C TYR A 209 6.74 8.25 -8.07
N LEU A 210 7.16 7.18 -7.42
CA LEU A 210 6.35 6.43 -6.46
C LEU A 210 6.83 6.74 -5.04
N GLN A 211 5.89 7.04 -4.15
CA GLN A 211 6.18 7.15 -2.72
C GLN A 211 5.36 6.12 -1.96
N PHE A 212 6.01 5.44 -1.02
CA PHE A 212 5.34 4.57 -0.06
C PHE A 212 5.98 4.73 1.32
N SER A 213 5.23 4.42 2.36
CA SER A 213 5.72 4.45 3.74
C SER A 213 5.64 3.08 4.38
N TYR A 214 6.56 2.79 5.30
CA TYR A 214 6.52 1.61 6.15
C TYR A 214 7.11 1.93 7.52
N ARG A 215 6.79 1.11 8.54
CA ARG A 215 7.39 1.24 9.87
C ARG A 215 8.59 0.33 10.04
N LEU A 216 9.64 0.81 10.69
CA LEU A 216 10.88 0.06 10.87
C LEU A 216 10.67 -1.16 11.78
N GLU A 217 9.74 -1.06 12.73
CA GLU A 217 9.43 -2.08 13.74
C GLU A 217 8.57 -3.23 13.18
N TRP A 218 8.08 -3.10 11.94
CA TRP A 218 7.29 -4.17 11.32
C TRP A 218 8.11 -5.45 11.20
N GLY A 219 7.58 -6.52 11.80
CA GLY A 219 8.19 -7.84 11.80
C GLY A 219 8.09 -8.52 10.43
N ARG A 220 9.21 -9.07 9.98
CA ARG A 220 9.35 -9.93 8.80
C ARG A 220 9.21 -11.39 9.26
N VAL A 221 7.98 -11.88 9.28
CA VAL A 221 7.63 -13.21 9.78
C VAL A 221 6.99 -13.99 8.64
N PRO A 222 7.50 -15.16 8.20
CA PRO A 222 6.87 -15.94 7.14
C PRO A 222 5.42 -16.37 7.47
N GLU A 223 4.56 -16.59 6.46
CA GLU A 223 3.12 -16.96 6.64
C GLU A 223 2.85 -18.18 7.50
N ASN A 224 3.82 -19.08 7.64
CA ASN A 224 3.68 -20.29 8.43
C ASN A 224 3.79 -20.06 9.95
N GLU A 225 4.19 -18.86 10.38
CA GLU A 225 4.27 -18.47 11.79
C GLU A 225 3.08 -17.56 12.15
N VAL A 226 2.13 -18.12 12.90
CA VAL A 226 0.91 -17.42 13.33
C VAL A 226 1.27 -16.34 14.35
N ILE A 227 1.54 -15.12 13.87
CA ILE A 227 1.74 -13.95 14.73
C ILE A 227 0.72 -12.88 14.32
N ALA A 228 -0.16 -12.53 15.26
CA ALA A 228 -1.12 -11.45 15.07
C ALA A 228 -0.40 -10.09 15.05
N TYR A 229 -0.98 -9.16 14.29
CA TYR A 229 -0.45 -7.88 13.81
C TYR A 229 0.19 -6.93 14.85
N ASP A 230 1.04 -6.04 14.32
CA ASP A 230 1.53 -4.74 14.84
C ASP A 230 2.22 -4.69 16.21
N VAL A 231 2.27 -5.79 16.97
CA VAL A 231 2.99 -5.86 18.24
C VAL A 231 4.12 -6.86 18.11
N VAL A 232 5.33 -6.46 18.54
CA VAL A 232 6.48 -7.35 18.69
C VAL A 232 6.10 -8.47 19.65
N HIS A 233 5.55 -9.56 19.11
CA HIS A 233 5.36 -10.78 19.87
C HIS A 233 6.73 -11.38 20.09
N THR A 234 7.15 -11.44 21.35
CA THR A 234 8.30 -12.23 21.78
C THR A 234 8.01 -13.68 21.43
N VAL A 235 8.62 -14.19 20.37
CA VAL A 235 8.62 -15.63 20.09
C VAL A 235 9.54 -16.26 21.13
N VAL A 236 9.14 -17.34 21.77
CA VAL A 236 9.99 -18.05 22.71
C VAL A 236 10.38 -19.36 22.05
N ASP A 237 11.68 -19.64 21.92
CA ASP A 237 12.15 -20.91 21.36
C ASP A 237 11.91 -22.09 22.32
N GLU A 238 12.21 -23.30 21.85
CA GLU A 238 12.03 -24.54 22.62
C GLU A 238 12.82 -24.52 23.96
N ASP A 239 13.86 -23.69 24.06
CA ASP A 239 14.70 -23.52 25.25
C ASP A 239 14.23 -22.39 26.18
N GLY A 240 13.12 -21.72 25.86
CA GLY A 240 12.59 -20.63 26.68
C GLY A 240 13.24 -19.26 26.39
N LYS A 241 14.05 -19.13 25.33
CA LYS A 241 14.71 -17.87 24.97
C LYS A 241 13.84 -17.05 24.02
N VAL A 242 13.74 -15.76 24.31
CA VAL A 242 13.03 -14.79 23.48
C VAL A 242 13.79 -14.55 22.17
N ILE A 243 13.14 -14.85 21.06
CA ILE A 243 13.50 -14.51 19.69
C ILE A 243 12.65 -13.32 19.25
N TYR A 244 13.32 -12.30 18.71
CA TYR A 244 12.67 -11.18 18.04
C TYR A 244 12.63 -11.46 16.55
N PRO A 245 11.47 -11.38 15.88
CA PRO A 245 11.41 -11.53 14.44
C PRO A 245 12.26 -10.43 13.78
N PRO A 246 12.93 -10.73 12.65
CA PRO A 246 13.69 -9.72 11.94
C PRO A 246 12.76 -8.57 11.55
N MET A 247 13.13 -7.33 11.83
CA MET A 247 12.26 -6.18 11.56
C MET A 247 12.57 -5.59 10.17
N MET A 248 11.79 -4.58 9.75
CA MET A 248 12.03 -3.75 8.55
C MET A 248 13.20 -2.77 8.74
N MET A 249 14.22 -3.19 9.47
CA MET A 249 15.49 -2.50 9.70
C MET A 249 16.63 -3.51 9.82
N ASP A 250 17.84 -3.07 9.51
CA ASP A 250 19.05 -3.87 9.70
C ASP A 250 19.56 -3.80 11.15
N SER A 251 20.66 -4.51 11.42
CA SER A 251 21.28 -4.57 12.75
C SER A 251 21.80 -3.21 13.27
N THR A 252 21.88 -2.19 12.41
CA THR A 252 22.26 -0.82 12.78
C THR A 252 21.06 0.07 13.08
N GLY A 253 19.82 -0.46 12.99
CA GLY A 253 18.58 0.30 13.09
C GLY A 253 18.22 1.06 11.80
N SER A 254 18.99 0.89 10.74
CA SER A 254 18.71 1.58 9.47
C SER A 254 17.65 0.80 8.69
N GLY A 255 16.67 1.49 8.10
CA GLY A 255 15.54 0.86 7.42
C GLY A 255 15.91 -0.16 6.32
N TRP A 256 15.07 -1.17 6.13
CA TRP A 256 15.23 -2.27 5.17
C TRP A 256 15.41 -1.80 3.72
N VAL A 257 14.67 -0.78 3.33
CA VAL A 257 14.75 -0.17 2.00
C VAL A 257 15.87 0.86 2.00
N LYS A 258 16.80 0.76 1.04
CA LYS A 258 18.02 1.59 1.00
C LYS A 258 18.07 2.41 -0.28
N LYS A 259 18.52 3.66 -0.15
CA LYS A 259 18.90 4.52 -1.28
C LYS A 259 19.90 3.83 -2.22
N GLY A 260 19.70 4.00 -3.52
CA GLY A 260 20.56 3.46 -4.57
C GLY A 260 20.40 1.95 -4.79
N LYS A 261 19.33 1.35 -4.27
CA LYS A 261 19.00 -0.07 -4.46
C LYS A 261 17.70 -0.22 -5.25
N GLU A 262 17.53 -1.41 -5.83
CA GLU A 262 16.36 -1.79 -6.60
C GLU A 262 15.52 -2.82 -5.83
N TYR A 263 14.20 -2.77 -6.02
CA TYR A 263 13.25 -3.67 -5.38
C TYR A 263 12.11 -4.03 -6.33
N ILE A 264 11.51 -5.21 -6.14
CA ILE A 264 10.11 -5.44 -6.53
C ILE A 264 9.23 -5.14 -5.32
N VAL A 265 8.28 -4.24 -5.48
CA VAL A 265 7.36 -3.83 -4.41
C VAL A 265 5.93 -4.24 -4.74
N PHE A 266 5.22 -4.71 -3.71
CA PHE A 266 3.80 -5.01 -3.74
C PHE A 266 3.11 -4.12 -2.69
N LEU A 267 2.41 -3.11 -3.18
CA LEU A 267 1.92 -2.01 -2.36
C LEU A 267 0.40 -1.97 -2.37
N ASP A 268 -0.20 -1.57 -1.26
CA ASP A 268 -1.65 -1.40 -1.09
C ASP A 268 -2.00 0.00 -0.62
N LEU A 269 -3.15 0.50 -1.08
CA LEU A 269 -3.72 1.77 -0.66
C LEU A 269 -4.55 1.57 0.61
N TYR A 270 -4.17 2.27 1.66
CA TYR A 270 -4.82 2.22 2.96
C TYR A 270 -5.52 3.54 3.27
N SER A 271 -6.71 3.50 3.87
CA SER A 271 -7.42 4.70 4.31
C SER A 271 -6.91 5.12 5.69
N ILE A 272 -6.44 6.35 5.81
CA ILE A 272 -6.01 6.92 7.10
C ILE A 272 -7.24 7.46 7.83
N CYS A 273 -7.93 8.42 7.21
CA CYS A 273 -9.15 9.04 7.71
C CYS A 273 -9.88 9.77 6.57
N ASP A 274 -11.07 10.25 6.86
CA ASP A 274 -11.90 11.03 5.94
C ASP A 274 -12.37 12.31 6.65
N ASP A 275 -12.52 13.40 5.90
CA ASP A 275 -13.21 14.63 6.37
C ASP A 275 -14.53 14.85 5.60
N SER A 276 -15.04 16.08 5.53
CA SER A 276 -16.30 16.34 4.80
C SER A 276 -16.15 16.31 3.28
N SER A 277 -14.93 16.45 2.76
CA SER A 277 -14.63 16.70 1.34
C SER A 277 -13.57 15.76 0.77
N TYR A 278 -12.69 15.20 1.61
CA TYR A 278 -11.53 14.43 1.20
C TYR A 278 -11.39 13.12 1.95
N SER A 279 -10.97 12.10 1.21
CA SER A 279 -10.39 10.87 1.74
C SER A 279 -8.87 10.99 1.76
N TYR A 280 -8.26 10.62 2.89
CA TYR A 280 -6.82 10.64 3.08
C TYR A 280 -6.29 9.22 3.05
N LEU A 281 -5.48 8.92 2.04
CA LEU A 281 -4.94 7.58 1.80
C LEU A 281 -3.43 7.57 2.05
N THR A 282 -2.87 6.40 2.31
CA THR A 282 -1.42 6.14 2.27
C THR A 282 -1.13 4.94 1.38
N LEU A 283 0.11 4.84 0.92
CA LEU A 283 0.59 3.69 0.17
C LEU A 283 1.65 2.98 1.01
N THR A 284 1.43 1.70 1.27
CA THR A 284 2.31 0.89 2.12
C THR A 284 2.50 -0.49 1.50
N PRO A 285 3.65 -1.16 1.69
CA PRO A 285 3.67 -2.59 1.55
C PRO A 285 2.66 -3.17 2.54
N ARG A 286 1.67 -3.92 2.07
CA ARG A 286 0.67 -4.53 2.96
C ARG A 286 1.38 -5.58 3.78
N VAL A 287 1.67 -5.30 5.05
CA VAL A 287 2.38 -6.27 5.90
C VAL A 287 1.42 -7.37 6.30
N ARG A 288 1.59 -8.50 5.64
CA ARG A 288 1.10 -9.81 6.07
C ARG A 288 2.26 -10.76 5.98
N SER A 289 2.34 -11.65 6.95
CA SER A 289 3.42 -12.59 7.21
C SER A 289 4.31 -12.90 5.98
N SER A 290 5.37 -12.11 5.83
CA SER A 290 6.32 -12.14 4.71
C SER A 290 7.74 -11.97 5.22
N ALA A 291 8.69 -12.71 4.63
CA ALA A 291 10.11 -12.58 4.97
C ALA A 291 10.72 -11.25 4.46
N THR A 292 10.05 -10.61 3.50
CA THR A 292 10.47 -9.37 2.84
C THR A 292 9.51 -8.21 3.11
N CYS A 293 8.44 -8.43 3.89
CA CYS A 293 7.30 -7.51 4.01
C CYS A 293 6.85 -6.99 2.65
N ASN A 294 6.75 -7.85 1.64
CA ASN A 294 6.31 -7.46 0.29
C ASN A 294 7.21 -6.46 -0.44
N VAL A 295 8.46 -6.31 0.02
CA VAL A 295 9.51 -5.47 -0.58
C VAL A 295 10.74 -6.33 -0.85
N TYR A 296 10.75 -6.95 -2.03
CA TYR A 296 11.75 -7.95 -2.44
C TYR A 296 12.99 -7.25 -3.00
N PRO A 297 14.16 -7.36 -2.33
CA PRO A 297 15.38 -6.70 -2.80
C PRO A 297 15.90 -7.34 -4.08
N ILE A 298 16.51 -6.51 -4.93
CA ILE A 298 17.22 -6.95 -6.11
C ILE A 298 18.73 -6.83 -5.86
N GLU A 299 19.43 -7.96 -5.93
CA GLU A 299 20.86 -8.04 -5.73
C GLU A 299 21.54 -8.69 -6.93
N ASN A 300 22.47 -7.97 -7.55
CA ASN A 300 23.25 -8.45 -8.70
C ASN A 300 22.38 -8.99 -9.85
N GLY A 301 21.22 -8.36 -10.11
CA GLY A 301 20.27 -8.78 -11.15
C GLY A 301 19.32 -9.92 -10.76
N PHE A 302 19.25 -10.28 -9.47
CA PHE A 302 18.33 -11.31 -8.97
C PHE A 302 17.39 -10.73 -7.92
N VAL A 303 16.10 -11.08 -8.02
CA VAL A 303 15.12 -10.88 -6.95
C VAL A 303 15.39 -11.91 -5.85
N ILE A 304 15.46 -11.46 -4.61
CA ILE A 304 15.72 -12.29 -3.44
C ILE A 304 14.40 -12.52 -2.68
N ASP A 305 13.98 -13.78 -2.62
CA ASP A 305 12.82 -14.27 -1.87
C ASP A 305 13.31 -15.35 -0.90
N PRO A 306 13.79 -15.00 0.31
CA PRO A 306 14.58 -15.90 1.15
C PRO A 306 13.88 -17.21 1.55
N VAL A 307 12.54 -17.24 1.49
CA VAL A 307 11.74 -18.41 1.88
C VAL A 307 10.90 -18.95 0.73
N ASN A 308 11.15 -18.48 -0.50
CA ASN A 308 10.38 -18.82 -1.68
C ASN A 308 8.86 -18.63 -1.46
N GLU A 309 8.46 -17.53 -0.82
CA GLU A 309 7.06 -17.23 -0.49
C GLU A 309 6.19 -17.13 -1.75
N LEU A 310 6.78 -16.72 -2.88
CA LEU A 310 6.09 -16.60 -4.16
C LEU A 310 6.10 -17.89 -5.00
N GLY A 311 6.88 -18.89 -4.61
CA GLY A 311 6.95 -20.18 -5.32
C GLY A 311 7.77 -20.15 -6.61
N PHE A 312 8.55 -19.10 -6.89
CA PHE A 312 9.40 -18.99 -8.09
C PHE A 312 10.86 -19.41 -7.88
N GLY A 313 11.25 -19.65 -6.63
CA GLY A 313 12.61 -19.93 -6.18
C GLY A 313 13.14 -18.82 -5.28
N GLU A 314 14.15 -19.13 -4.45
CA GLU A 314 14.67 -18.16 -3.48
C GLU A 314 15.47 -17.01 -4.10
N ARG A 315 15.98 -17.25 -5.31
CA ARG A 315 16.80 -16.32 -6.07
C ARG A 315 16.50 -16.49 -7.55
N VAL A 316 15.85 -15.49 -8.14
CA VAL A 316 15.35 -15.55 -9.52
C VAL A 316 15.86 -14.34 -10.30
N GLU A 317 16.33 -14.53 -11.53
CA GLU A 317 16.72 -13.42 -12.39
C GLU A 317 15.54 -12.44 -12.54
N VAL A 318 15.80 -11.13 -12.44
CA VAL A 318 14.75 -10.09 -12.43
C VAL A 318 13.80 -10.20 -13.63
N ASN A 319 14.31 -10.44 -14.84
CA ASN A 319 13.44 -10.56 -16.02
C ASN A 319 12.56 -11.82 -15.98
N LEU A 320 13.14 -12.94 -15.56
CA LEU A 320 12.38 -14.19 -15.39
C LEU A 320 11.29 -14.02 -14.33
N PHE A 321 11.63 -13.43 -13.19
CA PHE A 321 10.67 -13.15 -12.12
C PHE A 321 9.49 -12.29 -12.60
N LYS A 322 9.77 -11.18 -13.31
CA LYS A 322 8.73 -10.33 -13.88
C LYS A 322 7.87 -11.06 -14.90
N ASN A 323 8.45 -11.93 -15.71
CA ASN A 323 7.71 -12.74 -16.68
C ASN A 323 6.80 -13.75 -15.98
N LEU A 324 7.26 -14.42 -14.92
CA LEU A 324 6.45 -15.34 -14.13
C LEU A 324 5.27 -14.62 -13.45
N LEU A 325 5.49 -13.42 -12.90
CA LEU A 325 4.42 -12.58 -12.38
C LEU A 325 3.40 -12.21 -13.46
N LYS A 326 3.87 -11.68 -14.59
CA LYS A 326 3.00 -11.28 -15.72
C LYS A 326 2.22 -12.47 -16.28
N GLN A 327 2.83 -13.65 -16.33
CA GLN A 327 2.14 -14.89 -16.71
C GLN A 327 1.01 -15.21 -15.72
N ARG A 328 1.28 -15.20 -14.42
CA ARG A 328 0.24 -15.49 -13.41
C ARG A 328 -0.88 -14.46 -13.45
N ILE A 329 -0.56 -13.18 -13.65
CA ILE A 329 -1.54 -12.11 -13.84
C ILE A 329 -2.41 -12.39 -15.07
N ASN A 330 -1.80 -12.77 -16.19
CA ASN A 330 -2.54 -13.12 -17.42
C ASN A 330 -3.52 -14.28 -17.18
N GLU A 331 -3.13 -15.31 -16.44
CA GLU A 331 -4.03 -16.43 -16.08
C GLU A 331 -5.27 -16.00 -15.27
N ILE A 332 -5.17 -14.89 -14.54
CA ILE A 332 -6.31 -14.27 -13.83
C ILE A 332 -7.14 -13.44 -14.81
N VAL A 333 -6.53 -12.53 -15.56
CA VAL A 333 -7.27 -11.53 -16.34
C VAL A 333 -7.86 -12.05 -17.65
N THR A 334 -7.32 -13.12 -18.23
CA THR A 334 -7.81 -13.74 -19.47
C THR A 334 -8.71 -14.94 -19.23
N TYR A 335 -9.09 -15.22 -17.98
CA TYR A 335 -9.93 -16.37 -17.68
C TYR A 335 -11.29 -16.25 -18.41
N GLY A 336 -11.67 -17.29 -19.16
CA GLY A 336 -12.93 -17.36 -19.89
C GLY A 336 -12.97 -16.60 -21.24
N ASP A 337 -11.85 -15.99 -21.67
CA ASP A 337 -11.67 -15.49 -23.03
C ASP A 337 -11.16 -16.61 -23.95
#